data_AF-A0A418VH03-F1
#
_entry.id   AF-A0A418VH03-F1
#
_cell.length_a   1.000
_cell.length_b   1.000
_cell.length_c   1.000
_cell.angle_alpha   90.00
_cell.angle_beta   90.00
_cell.angle_gamma   90.00
#
_symmetry.space_group_name_H-M   'P 1'
#
loop_
_entity.id
_entity.type
_entity.pdbx_description
1 polymer ?
#
loop_
_entity_poly.entity_id
_entity_poly.type
_entity_poly.pdbx_seq_one_letter_code
_entity_poly.pdbx_strand_id
1 'polypeptide(L)'
;MVGYVDAMRSTLAEIIGERDRVVALQLPAGLSPAMQALVSDAVEQLVVYQGRRHALLYLERIARFARRPDVDEDLLHEIARLMLARMTYEDPFRLAQLALIEARIGPDGVARVRVDRKCRFRMDEWVSALPVVLARPLLRLLGALGWQHIHLKMRFNATDWLGIRRLRMEAWLRRWRMLSIRYAQERTFVERWLHMIDRCLAKRPEAVWAVVQSATMIGGYGDAYRYGLANWTLIIDSLVKPVFAGTLAVDDLPAAIAEARAAAVPDRRQTALKRCLAAIRDGGDATAVEGSVPTR
;
A
#
# COMPACT_ATOMS: atom_id res chain seq x y z
N MET A 1 -35.53 7.97 14.11
CA MET A 1 -35.04 6.86 14.97
C MET A 1 -34.80 5.58 14.17
N VAL A 2 -35.73 5.12 13.31
CA VAL A 2 -35.59 3.89 12.49
C VAL A 2 -34.34 3.89 11.59
N GLY A 3 -34.08 4.97 10.84
CA GLY A 3 -32.89 5.05 9.96
C GLY A 3 -31.54 5.07 10.70
N TYR A 4 -31.49 5.53 11.96
CA TYR A 4 -30.26 5.50 12.76
C TYR A 4 -29.96 4.09 13.26
N VAL A 5 -30.99 3.35 13.67
CA VAL A 5 -30.87 1.96 14.12
C VAL A 5 -30.46 1.05 12.95
N ASP A 6 -30.99 1.27 11.75
CA ASP A 6 -30.60 0.52 10.56
C ASP A 6 -29.20 0.87 10.06
N ALA A 7 -28.79 2.14 10.13
CA ALA A 7 -27.41 2.55 9.88
C ALA A 7 -26.46 1.87 10.87
N MET A 8 -26.78 1.91 12.17
CA MET A 8 -25.97 1.30 13.23
C MET A 8 -25.93 -0.23 13.12
N ARG A 9 -27.06 -0.87 12.77
CA ARG A 9 -27.13 -2.32 12.50
C ARG A 9 -26.35 -2.69 11.23
N SER A 10 -26.38 -1.88 10.17
CA SER A 10 -25.57 -2.09 8.97
C SER A 10 -24.08 -1.94 9.28
N THR A 11 -23.69 -0.92 10.05
CA THR A 11 -22.31 -0.74 10.53
C THR A 11 -21.89 -1.91 11.41
N LEU A 12 -22.74 -2.37 12.33
CA LEU A 12 -22.48 -3.53 13.18
C LEU A 12 -22.40 -4.83 12.38
N ALA A 13 -23.26 -5.07 11.40
CA ALA A 13 -23.19 -6.24 10.52
C ALA A 13 -21.93 -6.23 9.63
N GLU A 14 -21.47 -5.05 9.24
CA GLU A 14 -20.17 -4.86 8.57
C GLU A 14 -18.99 -5.08 9.53
N ILE A 15 -19.13 -4.66 10.80
CA ILE A 15 -18.19 -4.93 11.91
C ILE A 15 -18.19 -6.40 12.35
N ILE A 16 -19.30 -7.14 12.21
CA ILE A 16 -19.42 -8.58 12.54
C ILE A 16 -19.10 -9.44 11.29
N GLY A 17 -19.10 -8.81 10.10
CA GLY A 17 -18.73 -9.39 8.81
C GLY A 17 -19.58 -10.59 8.41
N GLU A 18 -20.84 -10.60 8.83
CA GLU A 18 -21.84 -11.56 8.36
C GLU A 18 -22.00 -11.49 6.83
N ARG A 19 -21.89 -10.28 6.26
CA ARG A 19 -21.94 -10.06 4.80
C ARG A 19 -20.72 -10.59 4.05
N ASP A 20 -19.63 -10.86 4.75
CA ASP A 20 -18.37 -11.27 4.14
C ASP A 20 -18.38 -12.77 3.79
N ARG A 21 -19.19 -13.58 4.49
CA ARG A 21 -19.25 -15.04 4.32
C ARG A 21 -19.83 -15.50 2.97
N VAL A 22 -20.64 -14.65 2.32
CA VAL A 22 -21.41 -15.01 1.11
C VAL A 22 -20.67 -14.63 -0.18
N VAL A 23 -19.56 -13.90 -0.10
CA VAL A 23 -18.83 -13.43 -1.28
C VAL A 23 -18.11 -14.59 -1.96
N ALA A 24 -18.49 -14.95 -3.18
CA ALA A 24 -17.75 -15.92 -3.98
C ALA A 24 -16.39 -15.35 -4.40
N LEU A 25 -15.33 -16.16 -4.30
CA LEU A 25 -13.99 -15.80 -4.75
C LEU A 25 -13.66 -16.73 -5.92
N GLN A 26 -13.55 -16.15 -7.11
CA GLN A 26 -13.24 -16.86 -8.35
C GLN A 26 -11.98 -16.25 -8.95
N LEU A 27 -11.04 -17.12 -9.33
CA LEU A 27 -9.82 -16.69 -10.00
C LEU A 27 -10.15 -16.17 -11.41
N PRO A 28 -9.44 -15.16 -11.91
CA PRO A 28 -9.58 -14.70 -13.29
C PRO A 28 -9.35 -15.84 -14.28
N ALA A 29 -10.15 -15.89 -15.35
CA ALA A 29 -9.94 -16.83 -16.44
C ALA A 29 -8.66 -16.50 -17.22
N GLY A 30 -8.02 -17.52 -17.79
CA GLY A 30 -6.84 -17.35 -18.65
C GLY A 30 -5.51 -17.23 -17.92
N LEU A 31 -5.47 -17.39 -16.59
CA LEU A 31 -4.23 -17.42 -15.82
C LEU A 31 -3.49 -18.75 -15.99
N SER A 32 -2.16 -18.69 -16.10
CA SER A 32 -1.30 -19.87 -16.07
C SER A 32 -1.41 -20.61 -14.72
N PRO A 33 -1.01 -21.89 -14.62
CA PRO A 33 -1.00 -22.61 -13.34
C PRO A 33 -0.15 -21.93 -12.26
N ALA A 34 0.99 -21.36 -12.63
CA ALA A 34 1.86 -20.64 -11.71
C ALA A 34 1.18 -19.37 -11.16
N MET A 35 0.50 -18.63 -12.04
CA MET A 35 -0.25 -17.43 -11.65
C MET A 35 -1.46 -17.76 -10.78
N GLN A 36 -2.15 -18.87 -11.07
CA GLN A 36 -3.27 -19.34 -10.25
C GLN A 36 -2.82 -19.66 -8.82
N ALA A 37 -1.68 -20.34 -8.65
CA ALA A 37 -1.12 -20.64 -7.33
C ALA A 37 -0.79 -19.34 -6.55
N LEU A 38 -0.08 -18.40 -7.19
CA LEU A 38 0.28 -17.12 -6.57
C LEU A 38 -0.96 -16.31 -6.16
N VAL A 39 -1.95 -16.20 -7.05
CA VAL A 39 -3.19 -15.45 -6.78
C VAL A 39 -4.02 -16.14 -5.71
N SER A 40 -4.05 -17.47 -5.66
CA SER A 40 -4.73 -18.23 -4.59
C SER A 40 -4.10 -17.95 -3.22
N ASP A 41 -2.78 -18.05 -3.11
CA ASP A 41 -2.05 -17.75 -1.87
C ASP A 41 -2.28 -16.30 -1.42
N ALA A 42 -2.29 -15.36 -2.38
CA ALA A 42 -2.58 -13.96 -2.12
C ALA A 42 -4.02 -13.76 -1.57
N VAL A 43 -5.00 -14.44 -2.17
CA VAL A 43 -6.40 -14.42 -1.72
C VAL A 43 -6.54 -14.94 -0.30
N GLU A 44 -5.93 -16.08 0.03
CA GLU A 44 -5.98 -16.63 1.39
C GLU A 44 -5.40 -15.65 2.42
N GLN A 45 -4.26 -15.05 2.10
CA GLN A 45 -3.64 -14.03 2.94
C GLN A 45 -4.54 -12.80 3.14
N LEU A 46 -5.24 -12.35 2.09
CA LEU A 46 -6.14 -11.20 2.15
C LEU A 46 -7.44 -11.49 2.93
N VAL A 47 -7.95 -12.72 2.85
CA VAL A 47 -9.09 -13.18 3.66
C VAL A 47 -8.72 -13.18 5.15
N VAL A 48 -7.55 -13.73 5.48
CA VAL A 48 -7.01 -13.70 6.85
C VAL A 48 -6.71 -12.25 7.29
N TYR A 49 -6.23 -11.40 6.37
CA TYR A 49 -5.93 -10.00 6.65
C TYR A 49 -7.19 -9.21 7.01
N GLN A 50 -8.14 -9.08 6.09
CA GLN A 50 -9.32 -8.22 6.25
C GLN A 50 -10.65 -8.92 5.99
N GLY A 51 -10.68 -9.89 5.06
CA GLY A 51 -11.91 -10.58 4.69
C GLY A 51 -12.05 -10.85 3.20
N ARG A 52 -13.16 -11.50 2.82
CA ARG A 52 -13.43 -11.94 1.44
C ARG A 52 -13.67 -10.77 0.50
N ARG A 53 -14.37 -9.72 0.92
CA ARG A 53 -14.54 -8.49 0.12
C ARG A 53 -13.21 -7.83 -0.24
N HIS A 54 -12.24 -7.84 0.66
CA HIS A 54 -10.91 -7.28 0.40
C HIS A 54 -10.10 -8.14 -0.59
N ALA A 55 -10.23 -9.46 -0.50
CA ALA A 55 -9.68 -10.37 -1.50
C ALA A 55 -10.34 -10.22 -2.87
N LEU A 56 -11.66 -9.98 -2.93
CA LEU A 56 -12.35 -9.70 -4.19
C LEU A 56 -11.81 -8.44 -4.88
N LEU A 57 -11.58 -7.36 -4.11
CA LEU A 57 -10.97 -6.13 -4.63
C LEU A 57 -9.56 -6.36 -5.21
N TYR A 58 -8.83 -7.36 -4.73
CA TYR A 58 -7.55 -7.75 -5.31
C TYR A 58 -7.74 -8.48 -6.64
N LEU A 59 -8.67 -9.45 -6.68
CA LEU A 59 -9.01 -10.21 -7.89
C LEU A 59 -9.52 -9.32 -9.02
N GLU A 60 -10.39 -8.34 -8.71
CA GLU A 60 -10.90 -7.37 -9.69
C GLU A 60 -9.76 -6.56 -10.34
N ARG A 61 -8.75 -6.19 -9.55
CA ARG A 61 -7.58 -5.46 -10.05
C ARG A 61 -6.69 -6.35 -10.91
N ILE A 62 -6.41 -7.58 -10.48
CA ILE A 62 -5.63 -8.54 -11.30
C ILE A 62 -6.34 -8.81 -12.63
N ALA A 63 -7.66 -9.04 -12.61
CA ALA A 63 -8.46 -9.30 -13.80
C ALA A 63 -8.42 -8.15 -14.81
N ARG A 64 -8.16 -6.91 -14.38
CA ARG A 64 -7.96 -5.77 -15.29
C ARG A 64 -6.68 -5.91 -16.12
N PHE A 65 -5.58 -6.37 -15.51
CA PHE A 65 -4.29 -6.51 -16.18
C PHE A 65 -4.15 -7.86 -16.90
N ALA A 66 -4.75 -8.93 -16.37
CA ALA A 66 -4.72 -10.25 -17.00
C ALA A 66 -5.43 -10.30 -18.37
N ARG A 67 -6.36 -9.38 -18.64
CA ARG A 67 -7.07 -9.27 -19.92
C ARG A 67 -6.33 -8.46 -20.98
N ARG A 68 -5.18 -7.88 -20.64
CA ARG A 68 -4.42 -7.00 -21.53
C ARG A 68 -3.38 -7.79 -22.32
N PRO A 69 -3.34 -7.65 -23.67
CA PRO A 69 -2.35 -8.35 -24.49
C PRO A 69 -0.94 -7.76 -24.36
N ASP A 70 -0.83 -6.50 -23.90
CA ASP A 70 0.40 -5.75 -23.65
C ASP A 70 1.07 -6.09 -22.31
N VAL A 71 0.50 -7.01 -21.53
CA VAL A 71 1.03 -7.44 -20.23
C VAL A 71 1.49 -8.89 -20.35
N ASP A 72 2.80 -9.10 -20.27
CA ASP A 72 3.37 -10.44 -20.18
C ASP A 72 3.16 -11.07 -18.78
N GLU A 73 3.43 -12.37 -18.69
CA GLU A 73 3.20 -13.13 -17.46
C GLU A 73 4.10 -12.66 -16.30
N ASP A 74 5.35 -12.29 -16.58
CA ASP A 74 6.31 -11.83 -15.58
C ASP A 74 5.92 -10.46 -14.99
N LEU A 75 5.43 -9.55 -15.83
CA LEU A 75 4.91 -8.26 -15.41
C LEU A 75 3.64 -8.43 -14.59
N LEU A 76 2.73 -9.32 -15.00
CA LEU A 76 1.53 -9.64 -14.23
C LEU A 76 1.89 -10.23 -12.86
N HIS A 77 2.88 -11.13 -12.82
CA HIS A 77 3.42 -11.69 -11.57
C HIS A 77 3.88 -10.59 -10.63
N GLU A 78 4.70 -9.68 -11.13
CA GLU A 78 5.27 -8.63 -10.31
C GLU A 78 4.19 -7.64 -9.82
N ILE A 79 3.23 -7.28 -10.67
CA ILE A 79 2.05 -6.49 -10.28
C ILE A 79 1.29 -7.21 -9.17
N ALA A 80 1.05 -8.51 -9.30
CA ALA A 80 0.29 -9.30 -8.34
C ALA A 80 0.98 -9.38 -6.98
N ARG A 81 2.30 -9.59 -6.98
CA ARG A 81 3.15 -9.67 -5.79
C ARG A 81 3.22 -8.33 -5.06
N LEU A 82 3.52 -7.25 -5.78
CA LEU A 82 3.63 -5.91 -5.19
C LEU A 82 2.26 -5.40 -4.72
N MET A 83 1.18 -5.66 -5.48
CA MET A 83 -0.17 -5.28 -5.07
C MET A 83 -0.60 -6.00 -3.79
N LEU A 84 -0.31 -7.30 -3.65
CA LEU A 84 -0.55 -8.01 -2.39
C LEU A 84 0.18 -7.31 -1.24
N ALA A 85 1.48 -7.06 -1.40
CA ALA A 85 2.29 -6.40 -0.38
C ALA A 85 1.77 -5.00 0.01
N ARG A 86 1.14 -4.26 -0.92
CA ARG A 86 0.51 -2.95 -0.65
C ARG A 86 -0.89 -3.06 -0.06
N MET A 87 -1.64 -4.09 -0.42
CA MET A 87 -2.97 -4.36 0.15
C MET A 87 -2.91 -5.02 1.54
N THR A 88 -1.74 -5.52 1.96
CA THR A 88 -1.48 -6.08 3.29
C THR A 88 -0.44 -5.27 4.07
N TYR A 89 -0.64 -3.96 4.18
CA TYR A 89 0.28 -3.10 4.93
C TYR A 89 0.28 -3.41 6.44
N GLU A 90 1.40 -3.09 7.09
CA GLU A 90 1.60 -3.29 8.52
C GLU A 90 0.96 -2.15 9.32
N ASP A 91 -0.10 -2.49 10.05
CA ASP A 91 -0.69 -1.65 11.09
C ASP A 91 -0.69 -2.40 12.44
N PRO A 92 -0.98 -1.72 13.56
CA PRO A 92 -0.97 -2.37 14.87
C PRO A 92 -1.85 -3.63 14.94
N PHE A 93 -3.00 -3.63 14.25
CA PHE A 93 -3.88 -4.80 14.19
C PHE A 93 -3.26 -5.96 13.41
N ARG A 94 -2.55 -5.68 12.30
CA ARG A 94 -1.85 -6.68 11.50
C ARG A 94 -0.66 -7.23 12.25
N LEU A 95 0.08 -6.40 12.97
CA LEU A 95 1.14 -6.88 13.85
C LEU A 95 0.62 -7.80 14.94
N ALA A 96 -0.54 -7.50 15.53
CA ALA A 96 -1.19 -8.39 16.48
C ALA A 96 -1.62 -9.72 15.83
N GLN A 97 -2.18 -9.68 14.61
CA GLN A 97 -2.50 -10.88 13.84
C GLN A 97 -1.25 -11.73 13.54
N LEU A 98 -0.17 -11.09 13.06
CA LEU A 98 1.09 -11.76 12.77
C LEU A 98 1.68 -12.38 14.03
N ALA A 99 1.67 -11.68 15.16
CA ALA A 99 2.14 -12.21 16.43
C ALA A 99 1.35 -13.46 16.87
N LEU A 100 0.02 -13.49 16.65
CA LEU A 100 -0.81 -14.66 16.94
C LEU A 100 -0.53 -15.83 15.99
N ILE A 101 -0.34 -15.57 14.70
CA ILE A 101 0.00 -16.59 13.69
C ILE A 101 1.37 -17.19 14.01
N GLU A 102 2.36 -16.33 14.29
CA GLU A 102 3.73 -16.72 14.63
C GLU A 102 3.78 -17.53 15.94
N ALA A 103 2.96 -17.17 16.92
CA ALA A 103 2.87 -17.90 18.19
C ALA A 103 2.25 -19.30 18.08
N ARG A 104 1.63 -19.62 16.93
CA ARG A 104 0.98 -20.92 16.63
C ARG A 104 0.10 -21.41 17.78
N ILE A 105 -0.83 -20.55 18.21
CA ILE A 105 -1.69 -20.82 19.37
C ILE A 105 -2.47 -22.13 19.15
N GLY A 106 -2.31 -23.08 20.07
CA GLY A 106 -3.02 -24.35 20.04
C GLY A 106 -4.52 -24.20 20.37
N PRO A 107 -5.32 -25.26 20.18
CA PRO A 107 -6.74 -25.27 20.54
C PRO A 107 -6.99 -25.08 22.04
N ASP A 108 -6.00 -25.42 22.87
CA ASP A 108 -5.89 -25.16 24.31
C ASP A 108 -5.65 -23.68 24.66
N GLY A 109 -5.42 -22.83 23.67
CA GLY A 109 -5.15 -21.41 23.87
C GLY A 109 -3.72 -21.09 24.29
N VAL A 110 -2.83 -22.09 24.28
CA VAL A 110 -1.42 -21.95 24.67
C VAL A 110 -0.56 -21.65 23.45
N ALA A 111 0.37 -20.71 23.58
CA ALA A 111 1.35 -20.42 22.53
C ALA A 111 2.40 -21.53 22.44
N ARG A 112 2.62 -22.05 21.22
CA ARG A 112 3.67 -23.05 20.95
C ARG A 112 5.02 -22.39 20.70
N VAL A 113 5.01 -21.13 20.29
CA VAL A 113 6.21 -20.32 20.04
C VAL A 113 6.10 -19.02 20.85
N ARG A 114 7.14 -18.68 21.59
CA ARG A 114 7.20 -17.39 22.31
C ARG A 114 7.48 -16.28 21.31
N VAL A 115 6.53 -15.36 21.19
CA VAL A 115 6.66 -14.18 20.32
C VAL A 115 6.69 -12.92 21.18
N ASP A 116 7.76 -12.16 21.05
CA ASP A 116 7.92 -10.85 21.68
C ASP A 116 8.42 -9.82 20.68
N ARG A 117 7.49 -9.16 19.98
CA ARG A 117 7.81 -8.16 18.98
C ARG A 117 7.69 -6.75 19.57
N LYS A 118 8.78 -5.99 19.51
CA LYS A 118 8.82 -4.58 19.91
C LYS A 118 8.74 -3.70 18.66
N CYS A 119 7.66 -2.94 18.53
CA CYS A 119 7.46 -2.01 17.41
C CYS A 119 7.40 -0.57 17.92
N ARG A 120 7.99 0.34 17.15
CA ARG A 120 7.99 1.77 17.44
C ARG A 120 7.05 2.45 16.46
N PHE A 121 5.89 2.84 16.94
CA PHE A 121 4.93 3.61 16.16
C PHE A 121 4.98 5.06 16.56
N ARG A 122 4.73 5.98 15.64
CA ARG A 122 4.45 7.36 16.05
C ARG A 122 2.98 7.50 16.47
N MET A 123 2.69 8.44 17.36
CA MET A 123 1.33 8.71 17.83
C MET A 123 0.34 8.95 16.68
N ASP A 124 0.75 9.74 15.69
CA ASP A 124 -0.07 10.02 14.50
C ASP A 124 -0.39 8.77 13.67
N GLU A 125 0.49 7.78 13.64
CA GLU A 125 0.25 6.51 12.94
C GLU A 125 -0.73 5.61 13.68
N TRP A 126 -0.60 5.60 15.01
CA TRP A 126 -1.56 4.92 15.87
C TRP A 126 -2.96 5.47 15.70
N VAL A 127 -3.06 6.81 15.72
CA VAL A 127 -4.33 7.50 15.53
C VAL A 127 -4.83 7.34 14.09
N SER A 128 -3.93 7.26 13.10
CA SER A 128 -4.30 7.01 11.70
C SER A 128 -4.84 5.60 11.45
N ALA A 129 -4.57 4.65 12.35
CA ALA A 129 -5.17 3.31 12.34
C ALA A 129 -6.58 3.28 12.95
N LEU A 130 -7.00 4.32 13.68
CA LEU A 130 -8.34 4.45 14.25
C LEU A 130 -9.36 4.92 13.20
N PRO A 131 -10.66 4.64 13.40
CA PRO A 131 -11.72 5.18 12.56
C PRO A 131 -11.63 6.70 12.41
N VAL A 132 -11.86 7.21 11.20
CA VAL A 132 -11.73 8.64 10.84
C VAL A 132 -12.46 9.57 11.84
N VAL A 133 -13.62 9.15 12.35
CA VAL A 133 -14.43 9.91 13.31
C VAL A 133 -13.70 10.15 14.63
N LEU A 134 -12.91 9.18 15.08
CA LEU A 134 -12.09 9.28 16.29
C LEU A 134 -10.70 9.88 15.98
N ALA A 135 -10.15 9.54 14.83
CA ALA A 135 -8.82 9.96 14.43
C ALA A 135 -8.71 11.48 14.23
N ARG A 136 -9.69 12.11 13.56
CA ARG A 136 -9.67 13.55 13.26
C ARG A 136 -9.63 14.45 14.50
N PRO A 137 -10.53 14.34 15.49
CA PRO A 137 -10.47 15.18 16.69
C PRO A 137 -9.21 14.90 17.51
N LEU A 138 -8.77 13.64 17.57
CA LEU A 138 -7.58 13.25 18.32
C LEU A 138 -6.29 13.79 17.69
N LEU A 139 -6.16 13.77 16.36
CA LEU A 139 -5.04 14.41 15.66
C LEU A 139 -5.02 15.93 15.87
N ARG A 140 -6.19 16.59 15.91
CA ARG A 140 -6.26 18.03 16.21
C ARG A 140 -5.78 18.34 17.62
N LEU A 141 -6.23 17.56 18.61
CA LEU A 141 -5.81 17.70 20.00
C LEU A 141 -4.31 17.43 20.16
N LEU A 142 -3.81 16.34 19.59
CA LEU A 142 -2.38 16.00 19.62
C LEU A 142 -1.53 17.04 18.86
N GLY A 143 -2.07 17.65 17.81
CA GLY A 143 -1.47 18.77 17.09
C GLY A 143 -1.34 20.00 17.98
N ALA A 144 -2.41 20.37 18.68
CA ALA A 144 -2.42 21.50 19.62
C ALA A 144 -1.46 21.28 20.81
N LEU A 145 -1.29 20.03 21.25
CA LEU A 145 -0.36 19.66 22.32
C LEU A 145 1.09 19.43 21.84
N GLY A 146 1.34 19.43 20.53
CA GLY A 146 2.66 19.12 19.94
C GLY A 146 3.06 17.63 20.02
N TRP A 147 2.18 16.75 20.49
CA TRP A 147 2.47 15.33 20.77
C TRP A 147 2.32 14.39 19.58
N GLN A 148 1.92 14.91 18.42
CA GLN A 148 1.78 14.17 17.16
C GLN A 148 3.04 13.38 16.73
N HIS A 149 4.24 13.84 17.12
CA HIS A 149 5.52 13.23 16.73
C HIS A 149 6.11 12.32 17.81
N ILE A 150 5.41 12.06 18.92
CA ILE A 150 5.93 11.19 19.98
C ILE A 150 5.95 9.73 19.50
N HIS A 151 7.06 9.04 19.77
CA HIS A 151 7.20 7.61 19.47
C HIS A 151 6.64 6.76 20.63
N LEU A 152 5.62 5.98 20.33
CA LEU A 152 5.11 4.92 21.19
C LEU A 152 5.90 3.63 20.98
N LYS A 153 6.45 3.10 22.05
CA LYS A 153 6.98 1.72 22.08
C LYS A 153 5.83 0.78 22.41
N MET A 154 5.43 -0.02 21.44
CA MET A 154 4.49 -1.10 21.65
C MET A 154 5.18 -2.45 21.70
N ARG A 155 4.68 -3.31 22.59
CA ARG A 155 5.13 -4.68 22.73
C ARG A 155 3.97 -5.61 22.40
N PHE A 156 4.13 -6.41 21.35
CA PHE A 156 3.22 -7.48 20.98
C PHE A 156 3.78 -8.77 21.55
N ASN A 157 3.26 -9.16 22.71
CA ASN A 157 3.73 -10.30 23.47
C ASN A 157 2.65 -11.39 23.48
N ALA A 158 2.99 -12.57 22.95
CA ALA A 158 2.16 -13.77 22.95
C ALA A 158 2.69 -14.87 23.89
N THR A 159 3.37 -14.49 24.97
CA THR A 159 3.98 -15.43 25.95
C THR A 159 2.97 -15.88 27.01
N ASP A 160 2.10 -14.98 27.46
CA ASP A 160 1.11 -15.26 28.52
C ASP A 160 -0.32 -15.24 27.97
N TRP A 161 -1.23 -15.96 28.65
CA TRP A 161 -2.64 -16.02 28.27
C TRP A 161 -3.32 -14.63 28.19
N LEU A 162 -2.93 -13.69 29.08
CA LEU A 162 -3.40 -12.30 29.04
C LEU A 162 -2.89 -11.56 27.80
N GLY A 163 -1.62 -11.78 27.42
CA GLY A 163 -1.03 -11.24 26.20
C GLY A 163 -1.73 -11.76 24.96
N ILE A 164 -1.98 -13.07 24.89
CA ILE A 164 -2.75 -13.71 23.81
C ILE A 164 -4.18 -13.14 23.76
N ARG A 165 -4.86 -12.96 24.90
CA ARG A 165 -6.21 -12.39 24.96
C ARG A 165 -6.23 -10.94 24.46
N ARG A 166 -5.24 -10.14 24.84
CA ARG A 166 -5.06 -8.76 24.35
C ARG A 166 -4.82 -8.74 22.84
N LEU A 167 -3.90 -9.54 22.34
CA LEU A 167 -3.62 -9.65 20.90
C LEU A 167 -4.85 -10.11 20.11
N ARG A 168 -5.66 -11.02 20.67
CA ARG A 168 -6.94 -11.43 20.08
C ARG A 168 -7.92 -10.27 20.00
N MET A 169 -8.03 -9.45 21.05
CA MET A 169 -8.87 -8.24 21.04
C MET A 169 -8.37 -7.23 20.00
N GLU A 170 -7.07 -6.95 19.94
CA GLU A 170 -6.47 -6.06 18.94
C GLU A 170 -6.67 -6.58 17.51
N ALA A 171 -6.47 -7.89 17.27
CA ALA A 171 -6.71 -8.54 15.99
C ALA A 171 -8.20 -8.55 15.60
N TRP A 172 -9.12 -8.62 16.57
CA TRP A 172 -10.56 -8.55 16.33
C TRP A 172 -10.98 -7.16 15.83
N LEU A 173 -10.30 -6.10 16.29
CA LEU A 173 -10.49 -4.73 15.82
C LEU A 173 -10.00 -4.48 14.37
N ARG A 174 -9.47 -5.49 13.68
CA ARG A 174 -9.04 -5.38 12.26
C ARG A 174 -10.12 -4.80 11.33
N ARG A 175 -11.40 -4.94 11.64
CA ARG A 175 -12.46 -4.38 10.78
C ARG A 175 -12.53 -2.85 10.83
N TRP A 176 -12.05 -2.24 11.92
CA TRP A 176 -11.91 -0.78 12.01
C TRP A 176 -10.86 -0.23 11.05
N ARG A 177 -9.95 -1.10 10.55
CA ARG A 177 -8.97 -0.76 9.52
C ARG A 177 -9.59 -0.12 8.30
N MET A 178 -10.74 -0.61 7.81
CA MET A 178 -11.39 -0.02 6.61
C MET A 178 -11.92 1.39 6.85
N LEU A 179 -12.16 1.76 8.11
CA LEU A 179 -12.59 3.11 8.50
C LEU A 179 -11.40 4.02 8.83
N SER A 180 -10.17 3.50 8.73
CA SER A 180 -8.96 4.22 9.11
C SER A 180 -8.51 5.22 8.04
N ILE A 181 -7.87 6.31 8.46
CA ILE A 181 -7.27 7.29 7.55
C ILE A 181 -6.21 6.61 6.69
N ARG A 182 -5.42 5.71 7.30
CA ARG A 182 -4.37 4.97 6.60
C ARG A 182 -4.94 4.14 5.45
N TYR A 183 -6.04 3.42 5.67
CA TYR A 183 -6.66 2.62 4.61
C TYR A 183 -7.08 3.46 3.40
N ALA A 184 -7.66 4.64 3.63
CA ALA A 184 -8.04 5.54 2.53
C ALA A 184 -6.82 6.02 1.72
N GLN A 185 -5.70 6.31 2.39
CA GLN A 185 -4.43 6.70 1.76
C GLN A 185 -3.84 5.55 0.94
N GLU A 186 -3.75 4.35 1.52
CA GLU A 186 -3.22 3.16 0.84
C GLU A 186 -4.07 2.78 -0.37
N ARG A 187 -5.41 2.82 -0.24
CA ARG A 187 -6.31 2.57 -1.38
C ARG A 187 -6.09 3.59 -2.50
N THR A 188 -6.02 4.89 -2.17
CA THR A 188 -5.78 5.95 -3.16
C THR A 188 -4.44 5.76 -3.85
N PHE A 189 -3.41 5.39 -3.09
CA PHE A 189 -2.10 5.08 -3.62
C PHE A 189 -2.13 3.89 -4.59
N VAL A 190 -2.72 2.75 -4.20
CA VAL A 190 -2.81 1.55 -5.05
C VAL A 190 -3.53 1.88 -6.37
N GLU A 191 -4.68 2.56 -6.33
CA GLU A 191 -5.39 2.94 -7.55
C GLU A 191 -4.58 3.90 -8.43
N ARG A 192 -3.91 4.88 -7.81
CA ARG A 192 -3.05 5.82 -8.54
C ARG A 192 -1.86 5.10 -9.19
N TRP A 193 -1.24 4.14 -8.50
CA TRP A 193 -0.13 3.35 -9.03
C TRP A 193 -0.58 2.46 -10.20
N LEU A 194 -1.69 1.74 -10.05
CA LEU A 194 -2.27 0.93 -11.14
C LEU A 194 -2.66 1.80 -12.35
N HIS A 195 -3.18 3.00 -12.11
CA HIS A 195 -3.47 3.96 -13.16
C HIS A 195 -2.19 4.43 -13.88
N MET A 196 -1.09 4.64 -13.16
CA MET A 196 0.20 4.99 -13.78
C MET A 196 0.77 3.84 -14.62
N ILE A 197 0.61 2.59 -14.19
CA ILE A 197 1.01 1.41 -15.00
C ILE A 197 0.20 1.37 -16.31
N ASP A 198 -1.13 1.51 -16.21
CA ASP A 198 -2.04 1.50 -17.36
C ASP A 198 -1.69 2.60 -18.37
N ARG A 199 -1.35 3.81 -17.88
CA ARG A 199 -0.90 4.94 -18.71
C ARG A 199 0.49 4.73 -19.30
N CYS A 200 1.40 4.11 -18.54
CA CYS A 200 2.75 3.79 -19.00
C CYS A 200 2.71 2.83 -20.18
N LEU A 201 1.96 1.73 -20.05
CA LEU A 201 1.74 0.75 -21.12
C LEU A 201 1.25 1.40 -22.42
N ALA A 202 0.37 2.40 -22.32
CA ALA A 202 -0.19 3.07 -23.49
C ALA A 202 0.71 4.14 -24.13
N LYS A 203 1.71 4.68 -23.41
CA LYS A 203 2.50 5.84 -23.85
C LYS A 203 3.99 5.58 -24.00
N ARG A 204 4.56 4.83 -23.05
CA ARG A 204 5.99 4.53 -22.91
C ARG A 204 6.13 3.10 -22.34
N PRO A 205 5.73 2.04 -23.10
CA PRO A 205 5.73 0.67 -22.61
C PRO A 205 7.10 0.21 -22.11
N GLU A 206 8.20 0.75 -22.64
CA GLU A 206 9.56 0.46 -22.22
C GLU A 206 9.83 0.79 -20.74
N ALA A 207 9.08 1.74 -20.15
CA ALA A 207 9.22 2.15 -18.75
C ALA A 207 8.30 1.40 -17.77
N VAL A 208 7.46 0.47 -18.24
CA VAL A 208 6.44 -0.16 -17.39
C VAL A 208 7.03 -0.87 -16.18
N TRP A 209 8.14 -1.58 -16.36
CA TRP A 209 8.84 -2.28 -15.29
C TRP A 209 9.35 -1.31 -14.22
N ALA A 210 9.90 -0.16 -14.62
CA ALA A 210 10.35 0.87 -13.69
C ALA A 210 9.19 1.48 -12.88
N VAL A 211 8.03 1.67 -13.52
CA VAL A 211 6.80 2.15 -12.86
C VAL A 211 6.23 1.10 -11.90
N VAL A 212 6.19 -0.18 -12.29
CA VAL A 212 5.77 -1.28 -11.40
C VAL A 212 6.67 -1.33 -10.17
N GLN A 213 7.99 -1.34 -10.38
CA GLN A 213 8.97 -1.41 -9.29
C GLN A 213 9.00 -0.18 -8.39
N SER A 214 8.45 0.97 -8.82
CA SER A 214 8.35 2.16 -7.97
C SER A 214 7.55 1.91 -6.67
N ALA A 215 6.65 0.91 -6.65
CA ALA A 215 5.91 0.56 -5.44
C ALA A 215 6.80 0.01 -4.31
N THR A 216 8.01 -0.50 -4.60
CA THR A 216 8.93 -0.99 -3.56
C THR A 216 9.52 0.12 -2.70
N MET A 217 9.45 1.38 -3.16
CA MET A 217 9.87 2.55 -2.38
C MET A 217 9.00 2.75 -1.13
N ILE A 218 7.79 2.21 -1.14
CA ILE A 218 6.82 2.39 -0.08
C ILE A 218 6.76 1.09 0.70
N GLY A 219 7.14 1.15 1.97
CA GLY A 219 7.25 -0.03 2.81
C GLY A 219 7.18 0.30 4.29
N GLY A 220 6.76 -0.72 5.07
CA GLY A 220 6.74 -0.66 6.52
C GLY A 220 5.77 0.36 7.12
N TYR A 221 6.24 0.96 8.20
CA TYR A 221 5.55 1.96 9.02
C TYR A 221 6.57 3.01 9.45
N GLY A 222 6.11 4.07 10.10
CA GLY A 222 6.92 5.17 10.57
C GLY A 222 7.26 6.18 9.48
N ASP A 223 8.35 6.88 9.75
CA ASP A 223 8.90 7.88 8.85
C ASP A 223 9.33 7.29 7.50
N ALA A 224 9.76 6.02 7.47
CA ALA A 224 10.13 5.33 6.23
C ALA A 224 8.96 5.28 5.24
N TYR A 225 7.75 4.92 5.70
CA TYR A 225 6.55 4.93 4.87
C TYR A 225 6.24 6.34 4.35
N ARG A 226 6.31 7.35 5.22
CA ARG A 226 5.99 8.75 4.86
C ARG A 226 6.97 9.31 3.83
N TYR A 227 8.26 9.10 4.03
CA TYR A 227 9.29 9.52 3.09
C TYR A 227 9.16 8.76 1.78
N GLY A 228 8.92 7.43 1.83
CA GLY A 228 8.69 6.62 0.65
C GLY A 228 7.51 7.13 -0.19
N LEU A 229 6.35 7.38 0.44
CA LEU A 229 5.16 7.87 -0.24
C LEU A 229 5.36 9.29 -0.80
N ALA A 230 6.01 10.18 -0.04
CA ALA A 230 6.30 11.54 -0.50
C ALA A 230 7.29 11.54 -1.68
N ASN A 231 8.34 10.70 -1.61
CA ASN A 231 9.34 10.57 -2.68
C ASN A 231 8.71 9.98 -3.94
N TRP A 232 7.92 8.91 -3.79
CA TRP A 232 7.19 8.33 -4.90
C TRP A 232 6.24 9.33 -5.55
N THR A 233 5.47 10.07 -4.75
CA THR A 233 4.56 11.11 -5.25
C THR A 233 5.31 12.15 -6.05
N LEU A 234 6.45 12.61 -5.55
CA LEU A 234 7.29 13.60 -6.23
C LEU A 234 7.84 13.10 -7.57
N ILE A 235 8.32 11.85 -7.63
CA ILE A 235 8.79 11.23 -8.88
C ILE A 235 7.64 11.14 -9.89
N ILE A 236 6.48 10.64 -9.46
CA ILE A 236 5.34 10.50 -10.37
C ILE A 236 4.86 11.86 -10.89
N ASP A 237 4.75 12.86 -10.01
CA ASP A 237 4.20 14.17 -10.38
C ASP A 237 5.19 15.05 -11.15
N SER A 238 6.49 14.91 -10.91
CA SER A 238 7.51 15.80 -11.52
C SER A 238 8.19 15.21 -12.75
N LEU A 239 8.18 13.87 -12.90
CA LEU A 239 8.84 13.17 -14.01
C LEU A 239 7.83 12.39 -14.85
N VAL A 240 7.17 11.38 -14.24
CA VAL A 240 6.37 10.40 -15.01
C VAL A 240 5.14 11.04 -15.67
N LYS A 241 4.35 11.80 -14.91
CA LYS A 241 3.16 12.47 -15.45
C LYS A 241 3.49 13.50 -16.55
N PRO A 242 4.47 14.41 -16.37
CA PRO A 242 4.90 15.32 -17.43
C PRO A 242 5.34 14.61 -18.71
N VAL A 243 6.09 13.52 -18.61
CA VAL A 243 6.50 12.73 -19.79
C VAL A 243 5.29 12.10 -20.48
N PHE A 244 4.34 11.53 -19.73
CA PHE A 244 3.11 10.99 -20.32
C PHE A 244 2.18 12.05 -20.92
N ALA A 245 2.28 13.29 -20.44
CA ALA A 245 1.55 14.44 -20.98
C ALA A 245 2.27 15.09 -22.19
N GLY A 246 3.51 14.70 -22.49
CA GLY A 246 4.33 15.31 -23.54
C GLY A 246 4.88 16.69 -23.17
N THR A 247 4.81 17.09 -21.89
CA THR A 247 5.33 18.39 -21.42
C THR A 247 6.78 18.33 -20.95
N LEU A 248 7.38 17.14 -20.93
CA LEU A 248 8.78 16.91 -20.61
C LEU A 248 9.31 15.83 -21.55
N ALA A 249 10.40 16.11 -22.26
CA ALA A 249 11.09 15.15 -23.10
C ALA A 249 12.12 14.39 -22.26
N VAL A 250 12.01 13.07 -22.22
CA VAL A 250 13.01 12.19 -21.61
C VAL A 250 13.16 10.99 -22.53
N ASP A 251 14.35 10.78 -23.04
CA ASP A 251 14.63 9.70 -23.99
C ASP A 251 14.60 8.34 -23.28
N ASP A 252 15.37 8.19 -22.20
CA ASP A 252 15.40 6.98 -21.36
C ASP A 252 14.62 7.19 -20.06
N LEU A 253 13.29 7.12 -20.15
CA LEU A 253 12.41 7.18 -18.98
C LEU A 253 12.68 6.05 -17.96
N PRO A 254 12.94 4.78 -18.34
CA PRO A 254 13.33 3.75 -17.40
C PRO A 254 14.54 4.14 -16.54
N ALA A 255 15.62 4.61 -17.16
CA ALA A 255 16.83 5.04 -16.45
C ALA A 255 16.57 6.25 -15.56
N ALA A 256 15.83 7.25 -16.05
CA ALA A 256 15.46 8.43 -15.26
C ALA A 256 14.65 8.06 -13.99
N ILE A 257 13.72 7.11 -14.10
CA ILE A 257 12.98 6.60 -12.93
C ILE A 257 13.93 5.86 -11.99
N ALA A 258 14.85 5.04 -12.49
CA ALA A 258 15.80 4.31 -11.67
C ALA A 258 16.76 5.27 -10.91
N GLU A 259 17.26 6.29 -11.59
CA GLU A 259 18.12 7.32 -11.01
C GLU A 259 17.38 8.11 -9.92
N ALA A 260 16.16 8.58 -10.20
CA ALA A 260 15.34 9.29 -9.22
C ALA A 260 15.03 8.41 -8.00
N ARG A 261 14.80 7.10 -8.21
CA ARG A 261 14.62 6.14 -7.10
C ARG A 261 15.89 5.97 -6.27
N ALA A 262 17.06 5.93 -6.89
CA ALA A 262 18.33 5.85 -6.18
C ALA A 262 18.63 7.13 -5.35
N ALA A 263 18.20 8.30 -5.85
CA ALA A 263 18.32 9.57 -5.15
C ALA A 263 17.30 9.77 -4.01
N ALA A 264 16.29 8.89 -3.90
CA ALA A 264 15.20 9.00 -2.94
C ALA A 264 15.61 8.51 -1.53
N VAL A 265 16.53 9.23 -0.89
CA VAL A 265 16.94 8.98 0.50
C VAL A 265 15.89 9.46 1.52
N PRO A 266 15.90 8.94 2.77
CA PRO A 266 15.07 9.44 3.86
C PRO A 266 15.40 10.90 4.26
N ASP A 267 14.93 11.87 3.49
CA ASP A 267 15.07 13.31 3.75
C ASP A 267 13.70 13.99 3.74
N ARG A 268 13.34 14.65 4.85
CA ARG A 268 12.08 15.42 4.99
C ARG A 268 11.96 16.54 3.96
N ARG A 269 13.06 17.14 3.51
CA ARG A 269 13.06 18.21 2.51
C ARG A 269 13.13 17.68 1.07
N GLN A 270 13.44 16.40 0.91
CA GLN A 270 13.61 15.71 -0.38
C GLN A 270 14.66 16.41 -1.26
N THR A 271 15.72 16.94 -0.65
CA THR A 271 16.67 17.85 -1.30
C THR A 271 17.44 17.16 -2.43
N ALA A 272 17.96 15.96 -2.15
CA ALA A 272 18.69 15.17 -3.14
C ALA A 272 17.80 14.76 -4.31
N LEU A 273 16.59 14.29 -4.02
CA LEU A 273 15.61 13.89 -5.04
C LEU A 273 15.20 15.07 -5.92
N LYS A 274 14.91 16.24 -5.34
CA LYS A 274 14.57 17.45 -6.11
C LYS A 274 15.71 17.89 -7.01
N ARG A 275 16.96 17.79 -6.55
CA ARG A 275 18.14 18.12 -7.35
C ARG A 275 18.32 17.16 -8.52
N CYS A 276 18.19 15.86 -8.28
CA CYS A 276 18.24 14.84 -9.34
C CYS A 276 17.13 15.06 -10.38
N LEU A 277 15.89 15.29 -9.94
CA LEU A 277 14.78 15.58 -10.85
C LEU A 277 14.97 16.88 -11.65
N ALA A 278 15.60 17.91 -11.07
CA ALA A 278 15.95 19.12 -11.81
C ALA A 278 16.99 18.81 -12.89
N ALA A 279 18.06 18.09 -12.56
CA ALA A 279 19.09 17.71 -13.52
C ALA A 279 18.55 16.87 -14.69
N ILE A 280 17.64 15.93 -14.42
CA ILE A 280 16.97 15.13 -15.46
C ILE A 280 16.16 16.03 -16.41
N ARG A 281 15.50 17.06 -15.88
CA ARG A 281 14.70 17.99 -16.68
C ARG A 281 15.57 18.88 -17.55
N ASP A 282 16.61 19.45 -16.96
CA ASP A 282 17.56 20.32 -17.67
C ASP A 282 18.27 19.55 -18.79
N GLY A 283 18.59 18.26 -18.57
CA GLY A 283 19.17 17.38 -19.59
C GLY A 283 18.20 17.03 -20.73
N GLY A 284 16.90 16.86 -20.43
CA GLY A 284 15.87 16.59 -21.43
C GLY A 284 15.49 17.81 -22.28
N ASP A 285 15.58 19.01 -21.72
CA ASP A 285 15.38 20.26 -22.47
C ASP A 285 16.53 20.53 -23.44
N ALA A 286 17.77 20.14 -23.10
CA ALA A 286 18.93 20.29 -23.98
C ALA A 286 18.85 19.41 -25.24
N THR A 287 18.40 18.15 -25.11
CA THR A 287 18.22 17.25 -26.27
C THR A 287 17.03 17.63 -27.14
N ALA A 288 15.98 18.21 -26.57
CA ALA A 288 14.84 18.73 -27.34
C ALA A 288 15.21 19.91 -28.25
N VAL A 289 16.20 20.73 -27.86
CA VAL A 289 16.68 21.86 -28.68
C VAL A 289 17.52 21.37 -29.86
N GLU A 290 18.37 20.35 -29.69
CA GLU A 290 19.21 19.78 -30.77
C GLU A 290 18.39 19.07 -31.86
N GLY A 291 17.23 18.50 -31.53
CA GLY A 291 16.32 17.88 -32.51
C GLY A 291 15.55 18.86 -33.42
N SER A 292 15.69 20.17 -33.19
CA SER A 292 14.93 21.22 -33.91
C SER A 292 15.74 21.98 -34.97
N VAL A 293 16.98 21.58 -35.27
CA VAL A 293 17.79 22.22 -36.33
C VAL A 293 17.13 21.99 -37.69
N PRO A 294 16.61 23.04 -38.37
CA PRO A 294 16.06 22.88 -39.70
C PRO A 294 17.22 22.67 -40.66
N THR A 295 17.25 21.50 -41.31
CA THR A 295 18.14 21.24 -42.43
C THR A 295 17.82 22.27 -43.51
N ARG A 296 18.75 23.18 -43.77
CA ARG A 296 18.72 24.10 -44.90
C ARG A 296 19.79 23.68 -45.90
#